data_AF-A0A811ZRL4-F1
#
_entry.id   AF-A0A811ZRL4-F1
#
_cell.length_a   1.000
_cell.length_b   1.000
_cell.length_c   1.000
_cell.angle_alpha   90.00
_cell.angle_beta   90.00
_cell.angle_gamma   90.00
#
_symmetry.space_group_name_H-M   'P 1'
#
loop_
_entity.id
_entity.type
_entity.pdbx_description
1 polymer ?
#
loop_
_entity_poly.entity_id
_entity_poly.type
_entity_poly.pdbx_seq_one_letter_code
_entity_poly.pdbx_strand_id
1 'polypeptide(L)'
;MLFPSLLRIVIASICLGSSMSQKVTQAQPSISTLEKEAVTLDCVYEVSGYSYYLFWYKQPPSVEIIFLICQDSHWEQIATEGRYSLIFQKSDHSLSLTITALQPADSAVCFCALRDSDAVMRHLWEPHKNLRSPHEASPNSEHLA
;
A
#
# COMPACT_ATOMS: atom_id res chain seq x y z
N MET A 1 25.45 -16.94 36.90
CA MET A 1 25.82 -15.89 35.92
C MET A 1 25.24 -16.10 34.51
N LEU A 2 24.64 -17.25 34.18
CA LEU A 2 24.09 -17.53 32.84
C LEU A 2 22.75 -16.83 32.54
N PHE A 3 21.90 -16.63 33.56
CA PHE A 3 20.59 -15.98 33.41
C PHE A 3 20.61 -14.54 32.87
N PRO A 4 21.45 -13.61 33.35
CA PRO A 4 21.50 -12.25 32.78
C PRO A 4 22.08 -12.23 31.36
N SER A 5 22.90 -13.21 30.98
CA SER A 5 23.42 -13.37 29.61
C SER A 5 22.32 -13.84 28.66
N LEU A 6 21.57 -14.87 29.04
CA LEU A 6 20.42 -15.36 28.28
C LEU A 6 19.33 -14.28 28.12
N LEU A 7 19.06 -13.52 29.19
CA LEU A 7 18.09 -12.42 29.14
C LEU A 7 18.52 -11.32 28.15
N ARG A 8 19.82 -10.98 28.10
CA ARG A 8 20.34 -10.02 27.11
C ARG A 8 20.23 -10.53 25.68
N ILE A 9 20.45 -11.82 25.44
CA ILE A 9 20.30 -12.44 24.11
C ILE A 9 18.84 -12.43 23.67
N VAL A 10 17.90 -12.73 24.58
CA VAL A 10 16.46 -12.69 24.30
C VAL A 10 15.99 -11.27 24.03
N ILE A 11 16.41 -10.28 24.84
CA ILE A 11 16.07 -8.86 24.62
C ILE A 11 16.63 -8.36 23.28
N ALA A 12 17.87 -8.70 22.94
CA ALA A 12 18.46 -8.35 21.64
C ALA A 12 17.66 -8.97 20.48
N SER A 13 17.20 -10.23 20.62
CA SER A 13 16.38 -10.91 19.61
C SER A 13 15.01 -10.27 19.42
N ILE A 14 14.39 -9.73 20.48
CA ILE A 14 13.09 -9.05 20.41
C ILE A 14 13.21 -7.68 19.71
N CYS A 15 14.38 -7.04 19.79
CA CYS A 15 14.66 -5.78 19.08
C CYS A 15 14.85 -5.95 17.57
N LEU A 16 15.10 -7.16 17.05
CA LEU A 16 15.01 -7.47 15.61
C LEU A 16 13.55 -7.80 15.22
N GLY A 17 12.61 -6.96 15.66
CA GLY A 17 11.23 -7.05 15.23
C GLY A 17 11.15 -6.91 13.72
N SER A 18 10.74 -7.98 13.04
CA SER A 18 10.48 -7.98 11.60
C SER A 18 9.38 -6.97 11.30
N SER A 19 9.73 -5.78 10.83
CA SER A 19 8.73 -4.92 10.19
C SER A 19 8.31 -5.65 8.91
N MET A 20 7.04 -6.07 8.81
CA MET A 20 6.50 -6.54 7.52
C MET A 20 6.65 -5.39 6.53
N SER A 21 7.63 -5.54 5.63
CA SER A 21 7.93 -4.56 4.60
C SER A 21 6.93 -4.73 3.47
N GLN A 22 6.37 -3.63 2.99
CA GLN A 22 5.55 -3.63 1.78
C GLN A 22 6.44 -3.98 0.59
N LYS A 23 5.94 -4.81 -0.32
CA LYS A 23 6.70 -5.24 -1.49
C LYS A 23 5.81 -5.45 -2.70
N VAL A 24 6.39 -5.24 -3.87
CA VAL A 24 5.82 -5.61 -5.17
C VAL A 24 6.84 -6.42 -5.94
N THR A 25 6.38 -7.41 -6.69
CA THR A 25 7.21 -8.30 -7.51
C THR A 25 6.58 -8.42 -8.89
N GLN A 26 7.34 -8.05 -9.93
CA GLN A 26 6.96 -8.21 -11.33
C GLN A 26 7.87 -9.28 -11.95
N ALA A 27 7.30 -10.42 -12.34
CA ALA A 27 8.09 -11.56 -12.82
C ALA A 27 8.53 -11.44 -14.29
N GLN A 28 7.90 -10.56 -15.05
CA GLN A 28 8.11 -10.45 -16.50
C GLN A 28 9.18 -9.38 -16.79
N PRO A 29 10.41 -9.76 -17.19
CA PRO A 29 11.48 -8.79 -17.42
C PRO A 29 11.26 -7.98 -18.71
N SER A 30 10.60 -8.57 -19.70
CA SER A 30 10.27 -7.96 -20.98
C SER A 30 9.14 -8.72 -21.65
N ILE A 31 8.19 -8.01 -22.27
CA ILE A 31 7.14 -8.62 -23.09
C ILE A 31 7.14 -7.91 -24.44
N SER A 32 7.07 -8.70 -25.51
CA SER A 32 6.91 -8.20 -26.88
C SER A 32 5.71 -8.88 -27.52
N THR A 33 4.77 -8.07 -28.01
CA THR A 33 3.50 -8.52 -28.59
C THR A 33 3.20 -7.66 -29.82
N LEU A 34 2.40 -8.15 -30.75
CA LEU A 34 2.05 -7.40 -31.96
C LEU A 34 1.15 -6.21 -31.63
N GLU A 35 1.20 -5.17 -32.46
CA GLU A 35 0.24 -4.06 -32.37
C GLU A 35 -1.20 -4.58 -32.48
N LYS A 36 -2.14 -3.89 -31.83
CA LYS A 36 -3.58 -4.21 -31.77
C LYS A 36 -3.94 -5.46 -30.97
N GLU A 37 -2.98 -6.28 -30.58
CA GLU A 37 -3.21 -7.35 -29.62
C GLU A 37 -3.31 -6.82 -28.19
N ALA A 38 -3.75 -7.68 -27.27
CA ALA A 38 -3.78 -7.38 -25.84
C ALA A 38 -2.56 -8.01 -25.15
N VAL A 39 -2.08 -7.34 -24.11
CA VAL A 39 -1.03 -7.88 -23.23
C VAL A 39 -1.47 -7.76 -21.78
N THR A 40 -1.03 -8.72 -20.96
CA THR A 40 -1.25 -8.72 -19.52
C THR A 40 0.09 -8.69 -18.79
N LEU A 41 0.26 -7.68 -17.92
CA LEU A 41 1.41 -7.52 -17.05
C LEU A 41 1.02 -7.95 -15.64
N ASP A 42 1.80 -8.84 -15.03
CA ASP A 42 1.51 -9.43 -13.74
C ASP A 42 2.29 -8.73 -12.62
N CYS A 43 1.62 -8.47 -11.50
CA CYS A 43 2.22 -7.96 -10.27
C CYS A 43 1.70 -8.74 -9.07
N VAL A 44 2.63 -9.23 -8.24
CA VAL A 44 2.32 -9.81 -6.93
C VAL A 44 2.76 -8.79 -5.88
N TYR A 45 1.94 -8.59 -4.85
CA TYR A 45 2.24 -7.65 -3.77
C TYR A 45 2.26 -8.33 -2.39
N GLU A 46 2.93 -7.70 -1.43
CA GLU A 46 2.93 -8.12 -0.03
C GLU A 46 2.59 -6.88 0.81
N VAL A 47 1.54 -6.98 1.62
CA VAL A 47 1.04 -5.87 2.46
C VAL A 47 0.48 -6.41 3.78
N SER A 48 0.69 -5.66 4.86
CA SER A 48 0.19 -6.00 6.21
C SER A 48 -1.14 -5.33 6.55
N GLY A 49 -1.40 -4.15 5.97
CA GLY A 49 -2.62 -3.37 6.18
C GLY A 49 -3.84 -3.97 5.49
N TYR A 50 -5.01 -3.57 5.97
CA TYR A 50 -6.31 -3.89 5.38
C TYR A 50 -6.74 -2.85 4.33
N SER A 51 -6.26 -1.61 4.47
CA SER A 51 -6.53 -0.49 3.58
C SER A 51 -5.28 -0.10 2.81
N TYR A 52 -5.31 -0.30 1.50
CA TYR A 52 -4.20 0.01 0.61
C TYR A 52 -4.65 0.32 -0.81
N TYR A 53 -3.77 0.98 -1.56
CA TYR A 53 -3.93 1.28 -2.97
C TYR A 53 -2.84 0.60 -3.78
N LEU A 54 -3.20 0.08 -4.93
CA LEU A 54 -2.27 -0.39 -5.93
C LEU A 54 -2.40 0.45 -7.19
N PHE A 55 -1.27 0.64 -7.87
CA PHE A 55 -1.17 1.53 -9.02
C PHE A 55 -0.38 0.88 -10.13
N TRP A 56 -0.75 1.20 -11.36
CA TRP A 56 0.08 0.98 -12.54
C TRP A 56 0.52 2.30 -13.14
N TYR A 57 1.80 2.34 -13.50
CA TYR A 57 2.43 3.46 -14.19
C TYR A 57 3.17 2.96 -15.43
N LYS A 58 3.41 3.85 -16.39
CA LYS A 58 4.38 3.65 -17.47
C LYS A 58 5.38 4.78 -17.54
N GLN A 59 6.61 4.45 -17.92
CA GLN A 59 7.67 5.39 -18.21
C GLN A 59 8.14 5.19 -19.66
N PRO A 60 7.70 6.05 -20.59
CA PRO A 60 8.29 6.11 -21.93
C PRO A 60 9.77 6.51 -21.85
N PRO A 61 10.54 6.39 -22.94
CA PRO A 61 11.93 6.84 -22.98
C PRO A 61 12.13 8.32 -22.57
N SER A 62 11.09 9.15 -22.72
CA SER A 62 11.05 10.54 -22.28
C SER A 62 10.68 10.68 -20.80
N VAL A 63 11.54 10.18 -19.91
CA VAL A 63 11.72 10.35 -18.45
C VAL A 63 10.49 10.43 -17.51
N GLU A 64 9.41 11.14 -17.83
CA GLU A 64 8.26 11.33 -16.93
C GLU A 64 7.45 10.03 -16.75
N ILE A 65 7.15 9.73 -15.49
CA ILE A 65 6.30 8.59 -15.11
C ILE A 65 4.83 9.01 -15.27
N ILE A 66 4.09 8.23 -16.05
CA ILE A 66 2.69 8.48 -16.37
C ILE A 66 1.81 7.48 -15.61
N PHE A 67 0.84 8.00 -14.86
CA PHE A 67 -0.19 7.19 -14.20
C PHE A 67 -1.12 6.53 -15.24
N LEU A 68 -1.43 5.25 -15.04
CA LEU A 68 -2.34 4.50 -15.91
C LEU A 68 -3.70 4.27 -15.26
N ILE A 69 -3.70 3.61 -14.10
CA ILE A 69 -4.91 3.16 -13.42
C ILE A 69 -4.58 2.73 -11.97
N CYS A 70 -5.57 2.77 -11.08
CA CYS A 70 -5.42 2.34 -9.68
C CYS A 70 -6.54 1.40 -9.22
N GLN A 71 -6.24 0.62 -8.18
CA GLN A 71 -7.16 -0.27 -7.47
C GLN A 71 -7.11 0.04 -5.98
N ASP A 72 -8.27 0.25 -5.38
CA ASP A 72 -8.43 0.35 -3.92
C ASP A 72 -8.81 -1.03 -3.36
N SER A 73 -8.17 -1.41 -2.24
CA SER A 73 -8.32 -2.70 -1.59
C SER A 73 -9.74 -3.06 -1.14
N HIS A 74 -10.64 -2.08 -1.00
CA HIS A 74 -12.03 -2.27 -0.58
C HIS A 74 -12.98 -2.46 -1.75
N TRP A 75 -12.51 -2.28 -2.98
CA TRP A 75 -13.32 -2.41 -4.18
C TRP A 75 -12.94 -3.69 -4.91
N GLU A 76 -13.90 -4.59 -5.10
CA GLU A 76 -13.67 -5.88 -5.77
C GLU A 76 -13.99 -5.83 -7.28
N GLN A 77 -14.52 -4.70 -7.76
CA GLN A 77 -14.85 -4.53 -9.17
C GLN A 77 -13.58 -4.34 -10.00
N ILE A 78 -13.60 -4.87 -11.24
CA ILE A 78 -12.56 -4.63 -12.24
C ILE A 78 -12.47 -3.13 -12.51
N ALA A 79 -11.36 -2.51 -12.11
CA ALA A 79 -11.08 -1.14 -12.50
C ALA A 79 -10.76 -1.10 -14.00
N THR A 80 -11.39 -0.17 -14.72
CA THR A 80 -11.17 0.04 -16.15
C THR A 80 -11.02 1.51 -16.47
N GLU A 81 -10.07 1.84 -17.33
CA GLU A 81 -9.83 3.20 -17.81
C GLU A 81 -9.32 3.16 -19.25
N GLY A 82 -10.19 3.51 -20.20
CA GLY A 82 -9.87 3.46 -21.62
C GLY A 82 -9.45 2.06 -22.08
N ARG A 83 -8.18 1.90 -22.48
CA ARG A 83 -7.61 0.61 -22.93
C ARG A 83 -7.03 -0.24 -21.81
N TYR A 84 -6.99 0.29 -20.57
CA TYR A 84 -6.40 -0.34 -19.40
C TYR A 84 -7.47 -1.00 -18.53
N SER A 85 -7.20 -2.20 -18.03
CA SER A 85 -8.04 -2.89 -17.05
C SER A 85 -7.22 -3.63 -16.01
N LEU A 86 -7.72 -3.71 -14.78
CA LEU A 86 -7.07 -4.40 -13.67
C LEU A 86 -7.77 -5.70 -13.32
N ILE A 87 -7.00 -6.78 -13.26
CA ILE A 87 -7.42 -8.07 -12.73
C ILE A 87 -6.92 -8.14 -11.30
N PHE A 88 -7.78 -7.75 -10.36
CA PHE A 88 -7.47 -7.72 -8.94
C PHE A 88 -7.91 -9.01 -8.25
N GLN A 89 -6.95 -9.71 -7.65
CA GLN A 89 -7.19 -10.93 -6.87
C GLN A 89 -6.62 -10.75 -5.48
N LYS A 90 -7.47 -10.29 -4.56
CA LYS A 90 -7.06 -9.96 -3.19
C LYS A 90 -6.54 -11.17 -2.42
N SER A 91 -7.18 -12.33 -2.55
CA SER A 91 -6.77 -13.58 -1.88
C SER A 91 -5.38 -14.04 -2.29
N ASP A 92 -5.01 -13.79 -3.55
CA ASP A 92 -3.77 -14.29 -4.16
C ASP A 92 -2.68 -13.22 -4.14
N HIS A 93 -2.97 -12.07 -3.51
CA HIS A 93 -2.13 -10.89 -3.50
C HIS A 93 -1.62 -10.51 -4.89
N SER A 94 -2.51 -10.57 -5.88
CA SER A 94 -2.19 -10.35 -7.28
C SER A 94 -2.97 -9.16 -7.86
N LEU A 95 -2.30 -8.42 -8.75
CA LEU A 95 -2.87 -7.35 -9.55
C LEU A 95 -2.23 -7.35 -10.94
N SER A 96 -2.97 -7.82 -11.94
CA SER A 96 -2.49 -7.78 -13.32
C SER A 96 -3.10 -6.62 -14.10
N LEU A 97 -2.30 -5.92 -14.89
CA LEU A 97 -2.75 -4.89 -15.84
C LEU A 97 -2.93 -5.51 -17.21
N THR A 98 -4.13 -5.42 -17.78
CA THR A 98 -4.36 -5.72 -19.18
C THR A 98 -4.40 -4.42 -19.99
N ILE A 99 -3.60 -4.36 -21.06
CA ILE A 99 -3.61 -3.29 -22.05
C ILE A 99 -4.18 -3.87 -23.34
N THR A 100 -5.33 -3.36 -23.78
CA THR A 100 -5.97 -3.79 -25.03
C THR A 100 -5.50 -2.93 -26.20
N ALA A 101 -5.56 -3.48 -27.41
CA ALA A 101 -5.27 -2.78 -28.66
C ALA A 101 -3.93 -2.01 -28.61
N LEU A 102 -2.83 -2.72 -28.35
CA LEU A 102 -1.48 -2.15 -28.19
C LEU A 102 -1.12 -1.18 -29.31
N GLN A 103 -0.49 -0.07 -28.92
CA GLN A 103 -0.03 1.01 -29.80
C GLN A 103 1.49 1.19 -29.67
N PRO A 104 2.18 1.75 -30.68
CA PRO A 104 3.61 2.08 -30.56
C PRO A 104 3.98 2.92 -29.34
N ALA A 105 3.08 3.81 -28.91
CA ALA A 105 3.23 4.66 -27.72
C ALA A 105 3.12 3.91 -26.38
N ASP A 106 2.79 2.61 -26.41
CA ASP A 106 2.79 1.75 -25.22
C ASP A 106 4.16 1.10 -24.99
N SER A 107 5.12 1.28 -25.90
CA SER A 107 6.50 0.85 -25.70
C SER A 107 7.16 1.68 -24.59
N ALA A 108 7.18 1.11 -23.39
CA ALA A 108 7.60 1.78 -22.16
C ALA A 108 7.95 0.75 -21.08
N VAL A 109 8.67 1.18 -20.04
CA VAL A 109 8.80 0.40 -18.81
C VAL A 109 7.53 0.60 -17.98
N CYS A 110 6.89 -0.49 -17.54
CA CYS A 110 5.68 -0.43 -16.72
C CYS A 110 5.99 -0.81 -15.27
N PHE A 111 5.48 -0.01 -14.34
CA PHE A 111 5.72 -0.18 -12.91
C PHE A 111 4.42 -0.44 -12.17
N CYS A 112 4.43 -1.47 -11.33
CA CYS A 112 3.42 -1.70 -10.30
C CYS A 112 3.88 -1.02 -9.00
N ALA A 113 2.97 -0.36 -8.29
CA ALA A 113 3.26 0.26 -7.00
C ALA A 113 2.16 -0.04 -5.97
N LEU A 114 2.56 -0.09 -4.69
CA LEU A 114 1.68 -0.35 -3.56
C LEU A 114 1.83 0.77 -2.53
N ARG A 115 0.71 1.25 -1.99
CA ARG A 115 0.65 2.20 -0.88
C ARG A 115 -0.27 1.66 0.21
N ASP A 116 0.30 1.35 1.38
CA ASP A 116 -0.43 0.99 2.59
C ASP A 116 -0.92 2.27 3.27
N SER A 117 -2.24 2.44 3.32
CA SER A 117 -2.88 3.59 3.95
C SER A 117 -2.92 3.45 5.47
N ASP A 118 -2.94 2.21 5.98
CA ASP A 118 -2.94 1.93 7.42
C ASP A 118 -1.58 2.22 8.05
N ALA A 119 -0.48 2.04 7.31
CA ALA A 119 0.84 2.50 7.74
C ALA A 119 0.87 4.01 8.01
N VAL A 120 0.25 4.81 7.15
CA VAL A 120 0.14 6.28 7.35
C VAL A 120 -0.73 6.60 8.57
N MET A 121 -1.87 5.91 8.74
CA MET A 121 -2.75 6.12 9.89
C MET A 121 -2.10 5.71 11.22
N ARG A 122 -1.29 4.64 11.24
CA ARG A 122 -0.49 4.24 12.42
C ARG A 122 0.47 5.34 12.88
N HIS A 123 0.93 6.21 11.98
CA HIS A 123 1.80 7.34 12.29
C HIS A 123 1.05 8.65 12.57
N LEU A 124 -0.25 8.74 12.30
CA LEU A 124 -1.07 9.94 12.51
C LEU A 124 -2.03 9.84 13.70
N TRP A 125 -2.20 8.66 14.31
CA TRP A 125 -2.88 8.51 15.60
C TRP A 125 -1.94 8.91 16.76
N GLU A 126 -1.59 10.19 16.83
CA GLU A 126 -1.19 10.78 18.12
C GLU A 126 -2.48 11.27 18.79
N PRO A 127 -2.85 10.78 19.99
CA PRO A 127 -4.08 11.22 20.64
C PRO A 127 -3.97 12.73 20.88
N HIS A 128 -4.83 13.51 20.22
CA HIS A 128 -4.97 14.92 20.54
C HIS A 128 -5.25 15.05 22.05
N LYS A 129 -4.38 15.79 22.77
CA LYS A 129 -4.63 16.14 24.17
C LYS A 129 -6.03 16.73 24.26
N ASN A 130 -6.89 16.12 25.09
CA ASN A 130 -8.27 16.56 25.28
C ASN A 130 -8.34 18.09 25.43
N LEU A 131 -9.16 18.74 24.60
CA LEU A 131 -9.56 20.14 24.79
C LEU A 131 -10.35 20.21 26.10
N ARG A 132 -9.67 20.51 27.21
CA ARG A 132 -10.32 20.84 28.48
C ARG A 132 -10.86 22.27 28.35
N SER A 133 -12.19 22.42 28.33
CA SER A 133 -12.85 23.73 28.41
C SER A 133 -12.48 24.42 29.73
N PRO A 134 -12.22 25.75 29.77
CA PRO A 134 -11.89 26.48 31.00
C PRO A 134 -13.05 26.64 32.00
N HIS A 135 -14.24 26.09 31.73
CA HIS A 135 -15.46 26.48 32.45
C HIS A 135 -15.96 25.55 33.57
N GLU A 136 -15.22 24.50 33.96
CA GLU A 136 -15.47 23.85 35.25
C GLU A 136 -14.45 24.31 36.29
N ALA A 137 -14.49 25.61 36.58
CA ALA A 137 -14.13 26.09 37.90
C ALA A 137 -15.28 25.71 38.85
N SER A 138 -15.00 24.74 39.72
CA SER A 138 -15.80 24.49 40.91
C SER A 138 -16.06 25.81 41.67
N PRO A 139 -17.24 25.95 42.28
CA PRO A 139 -17.29 26.47 43.63
C PRO A 139 -17.87 25.41 44.58
N ASN A 140 -17.02 24.99 45.50
CA ASN A 140 -17.39 24.36 46.76
C ASN A 140 -18.36 25.27 47.55
N SER A 141 -19.39 24.71 48.21
CA SER A 141 -19.43 24.53 49.68
C SER A 141 -20.84 24.14 50.17
N GLU A 142 -20.88 23.06 50.96
CA GLU A 142 -21.58 22.92 52.25
C GLU A 142 -23.02 23.47 52.43
N HIS A 143 -23.99 22.58 52.68
CA HIS A 143 -24.66 22.56 54.00
C HIS A 143 -25.43 21.26 54.29
N LEU A 144 -25.37 20.86 55.56
CA LEU A 144 -25.93 19.70 56.24
C LEU A 144 -27.46 19.56 56.14
N ALA A 145 -27.95 18.32 56.08
CA ALA A 145 -28.69 17.63 57.16
C ALA A 145 -29.02 16.19 56.73
#